data_AF-A0A939I1Z3-F1
#
_entry.id   AF-A0A939I1Z3-F1
#
_cell.length_a   1.000
_cell.length_b   1.000
_cell.length_c   1.000
_cell.angle_alpha   90.00
_cell.angle_beta   90.00
_cell.angle_gamma   90.00
#
_symmetry.space_group_name_H-M   'P 1'
#
loop_
_entity.id
_entity.type
_entity.pdbx_description
1 polymer ?
#
loop_
_entity_poly.entity_id
_entity_poly.type
_entity_poly.pdbx_seq_one_letter_code
_entity_poly.pdbx_strand_id
1 'polypeptide(L)'
;MPWAVSPYLSQSRPVRWAAVHYSERSRDRRGVDLVAAWRQVLWPLTGAFQVLVRDRVPVGVVDDYQLQKGQLDGYKLLFLPNPDELTTAQRREVDRFQAKGGIVIENDPRWTWSQPGKTGKAIAAFRQVYSEYRDTGPVRVTGGPEKMHAVAFQNPDKNRLMVAITNDFTWIQFRKNIGKGKQSLKSPPPQIRDVEPNSLSPGVGVTPVGGAAELHRCGASRGLKCRIRSQPGDRHASLLGKRLMVRTGKSL
;
A
#
# COMPACT_ATOMS: atom_id res chain seq x y z
N MET A 1 -0.59 6.31 27.70
CA MET A 1 -1.24 7.21 26.72
C MET A 1 -1.85 6.36 25.62
N PRO A 2 -3.17 6.38 25.40
CA PRO A 2 -3.76 5.74 24.22
C PRO A 2 -3.25 6.45 22.96
N TRP A 3 -2.85 5.68 21.95
CA TRP A 3 -2.44 6.20 20.65
C TRP A 3 -3.66 6.80 19.96
N ALA A 4 -3.67 8.12 19.79
CA ALA A 4 -4.75 8.80 19.08
C ALA A 4 -4.59 8.57 17.57
N VAL A 5 -5.49 7.75 16.99
CA VAL A 5 -5.66 7.71 15.53
C VAL A 5 -6.27 9.04 15.09
N SER A 6 -5.78 9.57 13.97
CA SER A 6 -6.38 10.75 13.33
C SER A 6 -7.92 10.59 13.26
N PRO A 7 -8.72 11.59 13.69
CA PRO A 7 -10.19 11.53 13.59
C PRO A 7 -10.70 11.25 12.17
N TYR A 8 -9.89 11.57 11.16
CA TYR A 8 -10.17 11.25 9.76
C TYR A 8 -10.14 9.73 9.53
N LEU A 9 -9.14 9.02 10.05
CA LEU A 9 -9.01 7.56 9.92
C LEU A 9 -9.93 6.76 10.85
N SER A 10 -10.53 7.42 11.86
CA SER A 10 -11.46 6.76 12.77
C SER A 10 -12.62 6.10 12.02
N GLN A 11 -12.88 4.83 12.34
CA GLN A 11 -13.92 3.96 11.75
C GLN A 11 -13.78 3.75 10.23
N SER A 12 -12.66 4.16 9.62
CA SER A 12 -12.39 3.87 8.22
C SER A 12 -11.82 2.47 8.04
N ARG A 13 -12.05 1.88 6.87
CA ARG A 13 -11.52 0.58 6.47
C ARG A 13 -10.70 0.75 5.19
N PRO A 14 -9.61 -0.01 4.99
CA PRO A 14 -8.90 0.00 3.72
C PRO A 14 -9.85 -0.30 2.57
N VAL A 15 -9.72 0.45 1.47
CA VAL A 15 -10.42 0.12 0.23
C VAL A 15 -9.83 -1.18 -0.31
N ARG A 16 -10.72 -2.15 -0.55
CA ARG A 16 -10.38 -3.43 -1.16
C ARG A 16 -10.67 -3.34 -2.65
N TRP A 17 -9.74 -3.76 -3.48
CA TRP A 17 -9.97 -3.89 -4.92
C TRP A 17 -9.17 -5.05 -5.50
N ALA A 18 -7.85 -5.03 -5.40
CA ALA A 18 -7.01 -6.19 -5.71
C ALA A 18 -6.59 -6.94 -4.44
N ALA A 19 -6.49 -8.25 -4.53
CA ALA A 19 -5.89 -9.12 -3.53
C ALA A 19 -4.78 -9.95 -4.17
N VAL A 20 -3.67 -10.14 -3.45
CA VAL A 20 -2.66 -11.14 -3.77
C VAL A 20 -2.75 -12.26 -2.75
N HIS A 21 -2.92 -13.49 -3.21
CA HIS A 21 -2.98 -14.65 -2.32
C HIS A 21 -1.58 -15.02 -1.79
N TYR A 22 -1.42 -15.06 -0.48
CA TYR A 22 -0.27 -15.66 0.18
C TYR A 22 -0.58 -17.10 0.54
N SER A 23 -0.03 -18.05 -0.22
CA SER A 23 -0.21 -19.46 0.11
C SER A 23 0.85 -19.94 1.10
N GLU A 24 0.51 -19.91 2.40
CA GLU A 24 1.36 -20.47 3.45
C GLU A 24 1.63 -21.96 3.22
N ARG A 25 0.62 -22.71 2.79
CA ARG A 25 0.72 -24.12 2.43
C ARG A 25 1.72 -24.35 1.30
N SER A 26 1.69 -23.53 0.25
CA SER A 26 2.65 -23.66 -0.86
C SER A 26 4.06 -23.38 -0.36
N ARG A 27 4.25 -22.37 0.49
CA ARG A 27 5.55 -22.10 1.15
C ARG A 27 5.98 -23.30 1.99
N ASP A 28 5.11 -23.82 2.83
CA ASP A 28 5.42 -24.86 3.82
C ASP A 28 5.77 -26.20 3.16
N ARG A 29 5.17 -26.51 2.00
CA ARG A 29 5.55 -27.68 1.19
C ARG A 29 7.01 -27.68 0.75
N ARG A 30 7.66 -26.51 0.66
CA ARG A 30 9.10 -26.41 0.34
C ARG A 30 9.97 -26.68 1.58
N GLY A 31 9.39 -26.69 2.78
CA GLY A 31 10.08 -27.01 4.03
C GLY A 31 11.32 -26.14 4.24
N VAL A 32 12.47 -26.79 4.37
CA VAL A 32 13.76 -26.14 4.59
C VAL A 32 14.41 -25.58 3.32
N ASP A 33 13.87 -25.86 2.13
CA ASP A 33 14.35 -25.27 0.88
C ASP A 33 13.84 -23.82 0.73
N LEU A 34 14.54 -22.92 1.42
CA LEU A 34 14.23 -21.50 1.40
C LEU A 34 14.36 -20.91 0.00
N VAL A 35 15.30 -21.40 -0.82
CA VAL A 35 15.49 -20.89 -2.18
C VAL A 35 14.27 -21.20 -3.04
N ALA A 36 13.75 -22.43 -2.97
CA ALA A 36 12.52 -22.81 -3.66
C ALA A 36 11.31 -22.03 -3.11
N ALA A 37 11.16 -21.88 -1.79
CA ALA A 37 10.07 -21.12 -1.19
C ALA A 37 10.06 -19.66 -1.68
N TRP A 38 11.23 -19.01 -1.71
CA TRP A 38 11.36 -17.67 -2.25
C TRP A 38 11.04 -17.62 -3.74
N ARG A 39 11.68 -18.48 -4.55
CA ARG A 39 11.56 -18.47 -6.00
C ARG A 39 10.14 -18.76 -6.50
N GLN A 40 9.45 -19.68 -5.87
CA GLN A 40 8.19 -20.23 -6.37
C GLN A 40 6.95 -19.65 -5.70
N VAL A 41 7.07 -19.06 -4.51
CA VAL A 41 5.93 -18.55 -3.74
C VAL A 41 6.08 -17.06 -3.44
N LEU A 42 7.17 -16.67 -2.77
CA LEU A 42 7.31 -15.30 -2.26
C LEU A 42 7.63 -14.28 -3.36
N TRP A 43 8.47 -14.62 -4.35
CA TRP A 43 8.81 -13.71 -5.43
C TRP A 43 7.63 -13.39 -6.35
N PRO A 44 6.81 -14.37 -6.79
CA PRO A 44 5.57 -14.06 -7.51
C PRO A 44 4.61 -13.19 -6.69
N LEU A 45 4.40 -13.51 -5.40
CA LEU A 45 3.56 -12.72 -4.51
C LEU A 45 4.03 -11.27 -4.39
N THR A 46 5.30 -11.08 -4.02
CA THR A 46 5.86 -9.74 -3.77
C THR A 46 5.98 -8.95 -5.07
N GLY A 47 6.29 -9.63 -6.17
CA GLY A 47 6.34 -9.05 -7.50
C GLY A 47 5.00 -8.44 -7.91
N ALA A 48 3.93 -9.23 -7.92
CA ALA A 48 2.59 -8.76 -8.26
C ALA A 48 2.11 -7.64 -7.31
N PHE A 49 2.29 -7.83 -5.99
CA PHE A 49 1.94 -6.81 -5.00
C PHE A 49 2.69 -5.49 -5.25
N GLN A 50 3.99 -5.56 -5.54
CA GLN A 50 4.80 -4.38 -5.83
C GLN A 50 4.30 -3.66 -7.09
N VAL A 51 3.94 -4.37 -8.16
CA VAL A 51 3.40 -3.73 -9.37
C VAL A 51 2.10 -2.99 -9.03
N LEU A 52 1.17 -3.63 -8.34
CA LEU A 52 -0.11 -3.02 -7.96
C LEU A 52 0.08 -1.79 -7.07
N VAL A 53 0.94 -1.88 -6.04
CA VAL A 53 1.27 -0.73 -5.19
C VAL A 53 1.88 0.42 -6.02
N ARG A 54 2.79 0.12 -6.96
CA ARG A 54 3.46 1.13 -7.79
C ARG A 54 2.53 1.76 -8.82
N ASP A 55 1.54 1.00 -9.28
CA ASP A 55 0.48 1.51 -10.15
C ASP A 55 -0.64 2.20 -9.36
N ARG A 56 -0.50 2.26 -8.03
CA ARG A 56 -1.29 3.01 -7.05
C ARG A 56 -2.76 2.60 -7.01
N VAL A 57 -2.99 1.31 -7.20
CA VAL A 57 -4.32 0.70 -7.03
C VAL A 57 -4.46 0.14 -5.61
N PRO A 58 -5.67 0.13 -5.02
CA PRO A 58 -5.87 -0.48 -3.71
C PRO A 58 -5.60 -1.98 -3.77
N VAL A 59 -4.61 -2.45 -3.02
CA VAL A 59 -4.21 -3.86 -2.97
C VAL A 59 -4.03 -4.35 -1.54
N GLY A 60 -4.55 -5.54 -1.27
CA GLY A 60 -4.37 -6.28 -0.01
C GLY A 60 -3.70 -7.63 -0.23
N VAL A 61 -3.42 -8.31 0.87
CA VAL A 61 -2.99 -9.72 0.89
C VAL A 61 -4.11 -10.54 1.52
N VAL A 62 -4.36 -11.71 0.96
CA VAL A 62 -5.30 -12.71 1.50
C VAL A 62 -4.51 -13.98 1.77
N ASP A 63 -4.59 -14.51 2.99
CA ASP A 63 -3.91 -15.76 3.38
C ASP A 63 -4.76 -17.02 3.08
N ASP A 64 -4.21 -18.21 3.29
CA ASP A 64 -4.88 -19.48 3.01
C ASP A 64 -6.21 -19.61 3.78
N TYR A 65 -6.23 -19.17 5.05
CA TYR A 65 -7.40 -19.25 5.92
C TYR A 65 -8.51 -18.31 5.45
N GLN A 66 -8.15 -17.05 5.15
CA GLN A 66 -9.07 -16.05 4.62
C GLN A 66 -9.64 -16.48 3.28
N LEU A 67 -8.81 -17.03 2.37
CA LEU A 67 -9.27 -17.55 1.09
C LEU A 67 -10.23 -18.73 1.27
N GLN A 68 -9.88 -19.69 2.13
CA GLN A 68 -10.74 -20.84 2.43
C GLN A 68 -12.09 -20.44 3.05
N LYS A 69 -12.13 -19.34 3.81
CA LYS A 69 -13.36 -18.77 4.39
C LYS A 69 -14.13 -17.86 3.41
N GLY A 70 -13.64 -17.70 2.18
CA GLY A 70 -14.27 -16.85 1.18
C GLY A 70 -14.25 -15.37 1.55
N GLN A 71 -13.25 -14.90 2.31
CA GLN A 71 -13.12 -13.50 2.74
C GLN A 71 -12.63 -12.58 1.62
N LEU A 72 -13.26 -12.70 0.45
CA LEU A 72 -12.95 -11.93 -0.76
C LEU A 72 -13.91 -10.73 -0.95
N ASP A 73 -14.79 -10.48 0.01
CA ASP A 73 -15.74 -9.36 -0.05
C ASP A 73 -15.04 -8.00 -0.20
N GLY A 74 -15.49 -7.26 -1.21
CA GLY A 74 -14.96 -5.97 -1.62
C GLY A 74 -13.82 -6.05 -2.64
N TYR A 75 -13.19 -7.21 -2.86
CA TYR A 75 -12.22 -7.37 -3.93
C TYR A 75 -12.92 -7.58 -5.29
N LYS A 76 -12.25 -7.15 -6.36
CA LYS A 76 -12.62 -7.35 -7.76
C LYS A 76 -11.57 -8.14 -8.53
N LEU A 77 -10.33 -8.13 -8.07
CA LEU A 77 -9.23 -8.87 -8.66
C LEU A 77 -8.54 -9.72 -7.60
N LEU A 78 -8.26 -10.98 -7.92
CA LEU A 78 -7.48 -11.91 -7.10
C LEU A 78 -6.30 -12.43 -7.95
N PHE A 79 -5.08 -12.22 -7.47
CA PHE A 79 -3.89 -12.82 -8.05
C PHE A 79 -3.49 -14.10 -7.29
N LEU A 80 -3.27 -15.19 -8.01
CA LEU A 80 -2.91 -16.50 -7.48
C LEU A 80 -1.48 -16.90 -7.89
N PRO A 81 -0.49 -16.81 -6.99
CA PRO A 81 0.88 -17.27 -7.23
C PRO A 81 1.02 -18.77 -7.57
N ASN A 82 0.20 -19.61 -6.94
CA ASN A 82 0.30 -21.07 -7.02
C ASN A 82 -1.11 -21.70 -7.18
N PRO A 83 -1.80 -21.48 -8.32
CA PRO A 83 -3.19 -21.90 -8.51
C PRO A 83 -3.39 -23.42 -8.48
N ASP A 84 -2.39 -24.19 -8.91
CA ASP A 84 -2.42 -25.66 -8.91
C ASP A 84 -2.31 -26.27 -7.51
N GLU A 85 -1.91 -25.45 -6.53
CA GLU A 85 -1.63 -25.90 -5.17
C GLU A 85 -2.76 -25.64 -4.16
N LEU A 86 -3.84 -25.01 -4.62
CA LEU A 86 -5.04 -24.74 -3.83
C LEU A 86 -5.70 -26.02 -3.33
N THR A 87 -6.19 -25.99 -2.09
CA THR A 87 -7.07 -27.03 -1.57
C THR A 87 -8.44 -27.01 -2.27
N THR A 88 -9.20 -28.10 -2.20
CA THR A 88 -10.57 -28.16 -2.74
C THR A 88 -11.46 -27.06 -2.18
N ALA A 89 -11.33 -26.73 -0.89
CA ALA A 89 -12.10 -25.67 -0.26
C ALA A 89 -11.73 -24.29 -0.80
N GLN A 90 -10.43 -24.00 -0.96
CA GLN A 90 -9.98 -22.73 -1.54
C GLN A 90 -10.41 -22.60 -3.01
N ARG A 91 -10.24 -23.66 -3.81
CA ARG A 91 -10.65 -23.68 -5.22
C ARG A 91 -12.14 -23.34 -5.37
N ARG A 92 -13.00 -23.95 -4.54
CA ARG A 92 -14.43 -23.64 -4.51
C ARG A 92 -14.71 -22.15 -4.22
N GLU A 93 -13.97 -21.52 -3.31
CA GLU A 93 -14.16 -20.10 -3.02
C GLU A 93 -13.62 -19.19 -4.14
N VAL A 94 -12.56 -19.61 -4.86
CA VAL A 94 -12.09 -18.94 -6.08
C VAL A 94 -13.14 -19.04 -7.20
N ASP A 95 -13.71 -20.22 -7.43
CA ASP A 95 -14.77 -20.43 -8.43
C ASP A 95 -16.00 -19.57 -8.11
N ARG A 96 -16.39 -19.51 -6.83
CA ARG A 96 -17.48 -18.65 -6.36
C ARG A 96 -17.17 -17.17 -6.57
N PHE A 97 -15.94 -16.75 -6.35
CA PHE A 97 -15.51 -15.37 -6.60
C PHE A 97 -15.61 -15.03 -8.09
N GLN A 98 -15.14 -15.90 -8.98
CA GLN A 98 -15.28 -15.73 -10.43
C GLN A 98 -16.75 -15.69 -10.87
N ALA A 99 -17.57 -16.60 -10.35
CA ALA A 99 -19.01 -16.65 -10.66
C ALA A 99 -19.75 -15.35 -10.28
N LYS A 100 -19.24 -14.59 -9.31
CA LYS A 100 -19.75 -13.25 -8.92
C LYS A 100 -19.17 -12.10 -9.75
N GLY A 101 -18.46 -12.40 -10.84
CA GLY A 101 -17.77 -11.42 -11.68
C GLY A 101 -16.41 -10.98 -11.15
N GLY A 102 -15.83 -11.71 -10.20
CA GLY A 102 -14.45 -11.50 -9.76
C GLY A 102 -13.45 -11.91 -10.84
N ILE A 103 -12.36 -11.17 -10.97
CA ILE A 103 -11.29 -11.42 -11.91
C ILE A 103 -10.20 -12.23 -11.22
N VAL A 104 -9.83 -13.37 -11.78
CA VAL A 104 -8.70 -14.18 -11.30
C VAL A 104 -7.56 -14.10 -12.29
N ILE A 105 -6.39 -13.69 -11.81
CA ILE A 105 -5.15 -13.72 -12.57
C ILE A 105 -4.27 -14.79 -11.93
N GLU A 106 -3.87 -15.77 -12.74
CA GLU A 106 -2.95 -16.81 -12.33
C GLU A 106 -1.52 -16.41 -12.67
N ASN A 107 -0.56 -16.83 -11.83
CA ASN A 107 0.85 -16.60 -12.13
C ASN A 107 1.29 -17.43 -13.34
N ASP A 108 1.90 -16.77 -14.32
CA ASP A 108 2.57 -17.45 -15.42
C ASP A 108 4.01 -17.84 -15.00
N PRO A 109 4.42 -19.12 -15.09
CA PRO A 109 5.80 -19.53 -14.79
C PRO A 109 6.88 -18.83 -15.62
N ARG A 110 6.53 -18.24 -16.76
CA ARG A 110 7.42 -17.43 -17.61
C ARG A 110 7.70 -16.06 -16.99
N TRP A 111 6.92 -15.61 -16.02
CA TRP A 111 7.19 -14.40 -15.25
C TRP A 111 8.34 -14.69 -14.28
N THR A 112 9.54 -14.35 -14.73
CA THR A 112 10.80 -14.64 -14.02
C THR A 112 11.07 -13.66 -12.87
N TRP A 113 10.12 -13.56 -11.92
CA TRP A 113 10.15 -12.64 -10.78
C TRP A 113 11.47 -12.65 -10.01
N SER A 114 12.01 -13.85 -9.80
CA SER A 114 13.21 -14.12 -8.99
C SER A 114 14.54 -14.02 -9.75
N GLN A 115 14.54 -13.85 -11.08
CA GLN A 115 15.77 -13.81 -11.85
C GLN A 115 16.34 -12.39 -11.89
N PRO A 116 17.55 -12.15 -11.35
CA PRO A 116 18.20 -10.84 -11.42
C PRO A 116 18.26 -10.33 -12.86
N GLY A 117 17.98 -9.03 -13.04
CA GLY A 117 17.96 -8.39 -14.36
C GLY A 117 16.76 -8.72 -15.25
N LYS A 118 15.89 -9.68 -14.87
CA LYS A 118 14.68 -10.04 -15.63
C LYS A 118 13.37 -9.69 -14.93
N THR A 119 13.41 -9.26 -13.66
CA THR A 119 12.23 -8.79 -12.92
C THR A 119 11.45 -7.71 -13.68
N GLY A 120 12.13 -6.82 -14.42
CA GLY A 120 11.46 -5.82 -15.26
C GLY A 120 10.56 -6.42 -16.35
N LYS A 121 10.95 -7.56 -16.94
CA LYS A 121 10.12 -8.27 -17.93
C LYS A 121 8.89 -8.91 -17.28
N ALA A 122 9.06 -9.52 -16.11
CA ALA A 122 7.95 -10.08 -15.33
C ALA A 122 6.94 -8.98 -14.93
N ILE A 123 7.43 -7.82 -14.46
CA ILE A 123 6.61 -6.65 -14.15
C ILE A 123 5.83 -6.18 -15.37
N ALA A 124 6.49 -6.01 -16.51
CA ALA A 124 5.84 -5.55 -17.74
C ALA A 124 4.76 -6.54 -18.22
N ALA A 125 5.06 -7.85 -18.19
CA ALA A 125 4.12 -8.89 -18.58
C ALA A 125 2.90 -8.95 -17.67
N PHE A 126 3.10 -8.93 -16.34
CA PHE A 126 1.98 -8.88 -15.39
C PHE A 126 1.15 -7.61 -15.57
N ARG A 127 1.79 -6.44 -15.74
CA ARG A 127 1.10 -5.17 -15.99
C ARG A 127 0.26 -5.21 -17.25
N GLN A 128 0.75 -5.83 -18.32
CA GLN A 128 -0.01 -6.01 -19.55
C GLN A 128 -1.30 -6.77 -19.27
N VAL A 129 -1.25 -7.87 -18.51
CA VAL A 129 -2.44 -8.68 -18.20
C VAL A 129 -3.48 -7.91 -17.39
N TYR A 130 -3.12 -7.29 -16.27
CA TYR A 130 -4.14 -6.62 -15.46
C TYR A 130 -4.54 -5.22 -15.95
N SER A 131 -3.83 -4.65 -16.93
CA SER A 131 -4.13 -3.32 -17.46
C SER A 131 -5.57 -3.17 -17.97
N GLU A 132 -6.16 -4.26 -18.50
CA GLU A 132 -7.57 -4.34 -18.92
C GLU A 132 -8.52 -4.01 -17.76
N TYR A 133 -8.15 -4.39 -16.54
CA TYR A 133 -8.99 -4.24 -15.37
C TYR A 133 -8.66 -3.01 -14.54
N ARG A 134 -7.53 -2.35 -14.82
CA ARG A 134 -7.01 -1.24 -14.00
C ARG A 134 -8.05 -0.14 -13.76
N ASP A 135 -8.83 0.18 -14.77
CA ASP A 135 -9.84 1.25 -14.71
C ASP A 135 -11.15 0.82 -14.03
N THR A 136 -11.24 -0.42 -13.52
CA THR A 136 -12.33 -0.84 -12.62
C THR A 136 -12.06 -0.51 -11.15
N GLY A 137 -10.87 0.03 -10.84
CA GLY A 137 -10.47 0.43 -9.50
C GLY A 137 -11.34 1.56 -8.95
N PRO A 138 -11.81 1.50 -7.68
CA PRO A 138 -12.65 2.55 -7.11
C PRO A 138 -11.93 3.89 -6.95
N VAL A 139 -10.59 3.86 -6.94
CA VAL A 139 -9.72 5.04 -6.79
C VAL A 139 -8.56 4.91 -7.75
N ARG A 140 -8.30 5.96 -8.50
CA ARG A 140 -7.10 6.10 -9.34
C ARG A 140 -6.30 7.32 -8.87
N VAL A 141 -4.99 7.13 -8.65
CA VAL A 141 -4.09 8.20 -8.24
C VAL A 141 -3.07 8.48 -9.35
N THR A 142 -3.26 9.57 -10.07
CA THR A 142 -2.37 10.01 -11.17
C THR A 142 -1.37 11.08 -10.69
N GLY A 143 -0.36 11.37 -11.51
CA GLY A 143 0.66 12.41 -11.23
C GLY A 143 1.61 12.11 -10.07
N GLY A 144 2.36 13.11 -9.61
CA GLY A 144 3.36 12.92 -8.55
C GLY A 144 4.54 11.98 -8.88
N PRO A 145 5.50 11.83 -7.94
CA PRO A 145 6.70 11.03 -8.18
C PRO A 145 6.43 9.55 -8.47
N GLU A 146 7.26 8.92 -9.31
CA GLU A 146 7.14 7.50 -9.69
C GLU A 146 7.02 6.58 -8.47
N LYS A 147 7.82 6.83 -7.43
CA LYS A 147 7.89 5.98 -6.24
C LYS A 147 6.95 6.41 -5.10
N MET A 148 6.02 7.32 -5.37
CA MET A 148 4.97 7.70 -4.42
C MET A 148 4.08 6.50 -4.07
N HIS A 149 3.62 6.43 -2.83
CA HIS A 149 2.64 5.45 -2.38
C HIS A 149 1.31 6.14 -2.11
N ALA A 150 0.22 5.45 -2.48
CA ALA A 150 -1.13 5.88 -2.17
C ALA A 150 -1.89 4.73 -1.51
N VAL A 151 -2.59 5.02 -0.41
CA VAL A 151 -3.45 4.07 0.30
C VAL A 151 -4.82 4.70 0.45
N ALA A 152 -5.85 4.01 -0.02
CA ALA A 152 -7.22 4.47 0.05
C ALA A 152 -7.97 3.82 1.22
N PHE A 153 -8.77 4.61 1.92
CA PHE A 153 -9.63 4.21 3.03
C PHE A 153 -11.04 4.72 2.78
N GLN A 154 -12.04 3.90 3.11
CA GLN A 154 -13.44 4.27 3.04
C GLN A 154 -14.07 4.23 4.43
N ASN A 155 -14.90 5.21 4.74
CA ASN A 155 -15.82 5.18 5.86
C ASN A 155 -17.25 5.20 5.29
N PRO A 156 -17.93 4.04 5.21
CA PRO A 156 -19.25 3.96 4.61
C PRO A 156 -20.30 4.74 5.41
N ASP A 157 -20.23 4.71 6.74
CA ASP A 157 -21.17 5.40 7.64
C ASP A 157 -21.16 6.92 7.42
N LYS A 158 -20.01 7.47 7.02
CA LYS A 158 -19.82 8.91 6.76
C LYS A 158 -19.76 9.25 5.27
N ASN A 159 -19.98 8.27 4.38
CA ASN A 159 -19.81 8.37 2.93
C ASN A 159 -18.51 9.10 2.54
N ARG A 160 -17.39 8.68 3.13
CA ARG A 160 -16.11 9.38 3.00
C ARG A 160 -15.03 8.47 2.45
N LEU A 161 -14.42 8.91 1.34
CA LEU A 161 -13.16 8.36 0.84
C LEU A 161 -11.99 9.22 1.33
N MET A 162 -10.91 8.57 1.72
CA MET A 162 -9.64 9.22 2.06
C MET A 162 -8.51 8.54 1.31
N VAL A 163 -7.66 9.33 0.69
CA VAL A 163 -6.44 8.83 0.04
C VAL A 163 -5.25 9.41 0.79
N ALA A 164 -4.51 8.54 1.48
CA ALA A 164 -3.27 8.89 2.13
C ALA A 164 -2.13 8.74 1.12
N ILE A 165 -1.47 9.86 0.82
CA ILE A 165 -0.37 9.91 -0.14
C ILE A 165 0.92 10.17 0.63
N THR A 166 1.94 9.34 0.39
CA THR A 166 3.27 9.52 0.97
C THR A 166 4.33 9.41 -0.10
N ASN A 167 5.41 10.16 0.10
CA ASN A 167 6.61 9.99 -0.70
C ASN A 167 7.23 8.62 -0.44
N ASP A 168 8.09 8.22 -1.38
CA ASP A 168 8.86 6.99 -1.26
C ASP A 168 9.67 6.98 0.04
N PHE A 169 9.71 5.85 0.74
CA PHE A 169 10.54 5.67 1.94
C PHE A 169 12.03 5.46 1.62
N THR A 170 12.44 5.48 0.35
CA THR A 170 13.84 5.30 -0.04
C THR A 170 14.81 6.35 0.51
N TRP A 171 14.34 7.53 0.93
CA TRP A 171 15.20 8.52 1.60
C TRP A 171 15.53 8.14 3.04
N ILE A 172 14.84 7.15 3.65
CA ILE A 172 15.22 6.62 4.95
C ILE A 172 16.65 6.04 4.81
N GLN A 173 17.55 6.57 5.64
CA GLN A 173 18.93 6.13 5.76
C GLN A 173 19.18 5.71 7.19
N PHE A 174 19.47 4.43 7.39
CA PHE A 174 19.86 3.92 8.69
C PHE A 174 21.28 4.39 9.02
N ARG A 175 21.49 4.94 10.21
CA ARG A 175 22.78 5.49 10.65
C ARG A 175 23.90 4.44 10.83
N LYS A 176 23.71 3.18 10.44
CA LYS A 176 24.59 2.06 10.78
C LYS A 176 26.06 2.24 10.32
N ASN A 177 26.34 3.20 9.41
CA ASN A 177 27.69 3.49 8.90
C ASN A 177 28.07 4.98 8.86
N ILE A 178 27.34 5.88 9.55
CA ILE A 178 27.73 7.30 9.63
C ILE A 178 28.96 7.41 10.55
N GLY A 179 30.15 7.26 9.97
CA GLY A 179 31.42 7.31 10.70
C GLY A 179 32.54 6.46 10.08
N LYS A 180 32.22 5.50 9.19
CA LYS A 180 33.23 4.62 8.54
C LYS A 180 33.53 4.95 7.08
N GLY A 181 33.04 6.08 6.58
CA GLY A 181 33.30 6.56 5.23
C GLY A 181 32.37 7.72 4.85
N LYS A 182 32.74 8.49 3.82
CA LYS A 182 31.93 9.56 3.21
C LYS A 182 30.67 8.97 2.53
N GLN A 183 29.73 8.44 3.29
CA GLN A 183 28.40 8.22 2.73
C GLN A 183 27.70 9.57 2.64
N SER A 184 27.44 10.01 1.41
CA SER A 184 26.58 11.17 1.17
C SER A 184 25.18 10.87 1.71
N LEU A 185 24.59 11.86 2.38
CA LEU A 185 23.18 11.80 2.76
C LEU A 185 22.35 11.62 1.48
N LYS A 186 21.31 10.77 1.55
CA LYS A 186 20.35 10.67 0.45
C LYS A 186 19.65 12.02 0.27
N SER A 187 19.44 12.44 -0.97
CA SER A 187 18.63 13.61 -1.28
C SER A 187 17.22 13.47 -0.69
N PRO A 188 16.60 14.57 -0.23
CA PRO A 188 15.22 14.52 0.23
C PRO A 188 14.31 14.01 -0.88
N PRO A 189 13.21 13.35 -0.53
CA PRO A 189 12.26 12.85 -1.52
C PRO A 189 11.66 14.00 -2.32
N PRO A 190 11.35 13.79 -3.61
CA PRO A 190 10.70 14.79 -4.43
C PRO A 190 9.36 15.22 -3.82
N GLN A 191 9.00 16.49 -4.03
CA GLN A 191 7.71 16.98 -3.59
C GLN A 191 6.58 16.27 -4.33
N ILE A 192 5.49 16.00 -3.61
CA ILE A 192 4.26 15.47 -4.19
C ILE A 192 3.47 16.66 -4.74
N ARG A 193 3.29 16.70 -6.07
CA ARG A 193 2.52 17.70 -6.82
C ARG A 193 1.66 16.99 -7.86
N ASP A 194 0.64 17.70 -8.35
CA ASP A 194 -0.21 17.27 -9.47
C ASP A 194 -0.87 15.90 -9.24
N VAL A 195 -1.23 15.60 -7.97
CA VAL A 195 -1.88 14.34 -7.62
C VAL A 195 -3.39 14.49 -7.68
N GLU A 196 -4.00 13.74 -8.57
CA GLU A 196 -5.45 13.67 -8.72
C GLU A 196 -5.95 12.29 -8.28
N PRO A 197 -6.65 12.21 -7.13
CA PRO A 197 -7.41 11.04 -6.78
C PRO A 197 -8.76 11.10 -7.50
N ASN A 198 -8.91 10.32 -8.56
CA ASN A 198 -10.19 10.18 -9.25
C ASN A 198 -10.98 9.05 -8.60
N SER A 199 -12.07 9.41 -7.93
CA SER A 199 -13.12 8.45 -7.59
C SER A 199 -13.88 8.11 -8.86
N LEU A 200 -13.94 6.84 -9.22
CA LEU A 200 -14.75 6.38 -10.36
C LEU A 200 -16.22 6.16 -9.96
N SER A 201 -16.56 6.34 -8.67
CA SER A 201 -17.95 6.34 -8.20
C SER A 201 -18.63 7.70 -8.43
N PRO A 202 -19.83 7.75 -9.04
CA PRO A 202 -20.57 8.99 -9.25
C PRO A 202 -20.85 9.75 -7.93
N GLY A 203 -20.72 11.07 -7.93
CA GLY A 203 -21.14 11.94 -6.81
C GLY A 203 -20.07 12.23 -5.74
N VAL A 204 -18.83 11.81 -5.93
CA VAL A 204 -17.75 11.98 -4.96
C VAL A 204 -16.86 13.17 -5.34
N GLY A 205 -17.25 14.39 -4.93
CA GLY A 205 -16.46 15.61 -5.22
C GLY A 205 -15.17 15.66 -4.41
N VAL A 206 -14.03 15.96 -5.03
CA VAL A 206 -12.68 15.93 -4.41
C VAL A 206 -12.33 17.29 -3.78
N THR A 207 -11.91 17.31 -2.53
CA THR A 207 -11.44 18.51 -1.81
C THR A 207 -10.08 18.25 -1.19
N PRO A 208 -9.01 18.92 -1.65
CA PRO A 208 -7.70 18.82 -1.01
C PRO A 208 -7.77 19.38 0.41
N VAL A 209 -7.45 18.57 1.41
CA VAL A 209 -7.15 18.98 2.78
C VAL A 209 -5.64 19.13 2.86
N GLY A 210 -5.16 20.33 2.55
CA GLY A 210 -3.78 20.73 2.76
C GLY A 210 -3.50 20.88 4.25
N GLY A 211 -3.01 19.82 4.88
CA GLY A 211 -2.39 19.94 6.20
C GLY A 211 -0.95 20.39 6.03
N ALA A 212 -0.68 21.70 6.05
CA ALA A 212 0.55 22.13 6.68
C ALA A 212 0.50 21.54 8.10
N ALA A 213 1.56 20.87 8.55
CA ALA A 213 1.68 20.54 9.95
C ALA A 213 1.80 21.86 10.70
N GLU A 214 0.65 22.45 11.05
CA GLU A 214 0.57 23.61 11.91
C GLU A 214 0.96 23.12 13.30
N LEU A 215 2.19 23.44 13.70
CA LEU A 215 2.62 23.32 15.07
C LEU A 215 1.62 24.10 15.93
N HIS A 216 0.73 23.39 16.63
CA HIS A 216 0.01 23.98 17.75
C HIS A 216 1.06 24.52 18.72
N ARG A 217 1.26 25.86 18.70
CA ARG A 217 1.89 26.58 19.79
C ARG A 217 1.11 26.19 21.05
N CYS A 218 1.81 25.57 21.99
CA CYS A 218 1.32 25.43 23.36
C CYS A 218 0.97 26.84 23.85
N GLY A 219 -0.31 27.09 24.05
CA GLY A 219 -0.82 28.35 24.57
C GLY A 219 -0.26 28.57 25.98
N ALA A 220 0.25 29.78 26.21
CA ALA A 220 0.71 30.21 27.51
C ALA A 220 -0.46 30.25 28.51
N SER A 221 -0.58 29.25 29.37
CA SER A 221 -1.23 29.38 30.66
C SER A 221 -0.17 29.45 31.76
N ARG A 222 -0.37 30.40 32.67
CA ARG A 222 0.59 30.89 33.64
C ARG A 222 0.98 29.79 34.63
N GLY A 223 2.29 29.68 34.90
CA GLY A 223 2.79 29.20 36.18
C GLY A 223 3.08 27.71 36.31
N LEU A 224 4.08 27.19 35.57
CA LEU A 224 4.93 26.10 36.05
C LEU A 224 6.26 26.12 35.28
N LYS A 225 7.35 26.38 36.01
CA LYS A 225 8.73 26.35 35.48
C LYS A 225 9.13 24.91 35.18
N CYS A 226 8.99 24.47 33.93
CA CYS A 226 9.64 23.25 33.45
C CYS A 226 11.07 23.62 33.01
N ARG A 227 12.06 23.34 33.86
CA ARG A 227 13.48 23.60 33.60
C ARG A 227 14.09 22.37 32.92
N ILE A 228 14.05 22.31 31.59
CA ILE A 228 14.83 21.33 30.82
C ILE A 228 16.23 21.94 30.62
N ARG A 229 17.25 21.35 31.26
CA ARG A 229 18.66 21.61 30.92
C ARG A 229 18.92 20.97 29.55
N SER A 230 19.21 21.79 28.54
CA SER A 230 19.82 21.34 27.30
C SER A 230 21.33 21.17 27.51
N GLN A 231 21.89 20.03 27.09
CA GLN A 231 23.34 19.95 26.83
C GLN A 231 23.64 20.66 25.50
N PRO A 232 24.80 21.32 25.36
CA PRO A 232 25.21 21.92 24.10
C PRO A 232 25.66 20.81 23.15
N GLY A 233 24.83 20.47 22.15
CA GLY A 233 25.21 19.51 21.11
C GLY A 233 24.09 19.00 20.20
N ASP A 234 22.83 19.00 20.65
CA ASP A 234 21.75 18.38 19.87
C ASP A 234 21.12 19.30 18.83
N ARG A 235 21.56 19.17 17.56
CA ARG A 235 20.77 19.59 16.40
C ARG A 235 19.87 18.43 15.97
N HIS A 236 18.63 18.41 16.49
CA HIS A 236 17.61 17.47 16.02
C HIS A 236 17.17 17.82 14.58
N ALA A 237 17.27 16.83 13.69
CA ALA A 237 16.65 16.88 12.37
C ALA A 237 15.13 16.76 12.51
N SER A 238 14.41 17.76 12.03
CA SER A 238 12.95 17.79 11.99
C SER A 238 12.42 16.83 10.92
N LEU A 239 11.58 15.88 11.32
CA LEU A 239 10.83 14.99 10.44
C LEU A 239 9.62 15.76 9.88
N LEU A 240 9.70 16.25 8.65
CA LEU A 240 8.58 16.90 7.97
C LEU A 240 8.17 16.09 6.73
N GLY A 241 7.16 15.24 6.90
CA GLY A 241 6.36 14.71 5.79
C GLY A 241 5.10 15.57 5.62
N LYS A 242 4.92 16.21 4.47
CA LYS A 242 3.65 16.87 4.14
C LYS A 242 2.60 15.79 3.84
N ARG A 243 1.47 15.82 4.56
CA ARG A 243 0.32 14.94 4.29
C ARG A 243 -0.68 15.72 3.44
N LEU A 244 -0.93 15.24 2.22
CA LEU A 244 -2.11 15.63 1.48
C LEU A 244 -3.23 14.67 1.89
N MET A 245 -4.24 15.19 2.58
CA MET A 245 -5.49 14.47 2.80
C MET A 245 -6.48 14.96 1.76
N VAL A 246 -7.37 14.09 1.30
CA VAL A 246 -8.41 14.46 0.33
C VAL A 246 -9.74 14.12 0.97
N ARG A 247 -10.64 15.10 1.04
CA ARG A 247 -12.01 14.99 1.54
C ARG A 247 -12.95 14.93 0.36
N THR A 248 -14.08 14.24 0.50
CA THR A 248 -15.17 14.37 -0.44
C THR A 248 -16.41 14.95 0.23
N GLY A 249 -17.08 15.88 -0.44
CA GLY A 249 -18.27 16.58 0.06
C GLY A 249 -19.50 15.68 0.08
N LYS A 250 -20.45 15.95 0.99
CA LYS A 250 -21.80 15.36 0.93
C LYS A 250 -22.53 15.99 -0.26
N SER A 251 -23.09 15.17 -1.14
CA SER A 251 -24.11 15.65 -2.08
C SER A 251 -25.35 16.05 -1.27
N LEU A 252 -25.85 17.26 -1.52
CA LEU A 252 -27.15 17.74 -1.03
C LEU A 252 -28.29 16.96 -1.70
#